data_AF-A0A1J3FWU6-F1
#
_entry.id   AF-A0A1J3FWU6-F1
#
_cell.length_a   1.000
_cell.length_b   1.000
_cell.length_c   1.000
_cell.angle_alpha   90.00
_cell.angle_beta   90.00
_cell.angle_gamma   90.00
#
_symmetry.space_group_name_H-M   'P 1'
#
loop_
_entity.id
_entity.type
_entity.pdbx_description
1 polymer ?
#
loop_
_entity_poly.entity_id
_entity_poly.type
_entity_poly.pdbx_seq_one_letter_code
_entity_poly.pdbx_strand_id
1 'polypeptide(L)'
;SGAYASPTECKPSVYSEIFKSACPRSYSYAFDDASSTFTCTSADYTITLCPSLPSQKSAANGWREGGGLAESSSSPLSTWLSDVFN
;
A
#
# COMPACT_ATOMS: atom_id res chain seq x y z
N SER A 1 -28.66 -0.04 -10.01
CA SER A 1 -27.86 -0.57 -11.15
C SER A 1 -27.18 0.60 -11.86
N GLY A 2 -26.02 0.36 -12.46
CA GLY A 2 -25.25 1.37 -13.20
C GLY A 2 -24.25 0.68 -14.14
N ALA A 3 -23.67 1.43 -15.08
CA ALA A 3 -22.80 0.91 -16.16
C ALA A 3 -21.48 0.25 -15.69
N TYR A 4 -21.19 0.30 -14.39
CA TYR A 4 -19.98 -0.28 -13.78
C TYR A 4 -20.34 -1.13 -12.56
N ALA A 5 -21.55 -1.70 -12.52
CA ALA A 5 -22.02 -2.51 -11.40
C ALA A 5 -21.55 -3.97 -11.43
N SER A 6 -20.67 -4.33 -12.38
CA SER A 6 -20.13 -5.68 -12.54
C SER A 6 -18.59 -5.68 -12.58
N PRO A 7 -17.91 -6.75 -12.12
CA PRO A 7 -16.45 -6.87 -12.20
C PRO A 7 -15.91 -6.79 -13.64
N THR A 8 -16.70 -7.27 -14.60
CA THR A 8 -16.33 -7.26 -16.03
C THR A 8 -16.33 -5.85 -16.61
N GLU A 9 -17.19 -4.97 -16.12
CA GLU A 9 -17.30 -3.59 -16.60
C GLU A 9 -16.46 -2.62 -15.76
N CYS A 10 -16.37 -2.83 -14.45
CA CYS A 10 -15.58 -2.01 -13.54
C CYS A 10 -14.12 -2.49 -13.51
N LYS A 11 -13.38 -2.08 -14.53
CA LYS A 11 -11.95 -2.39 -14.65
C LYS A 11 -11.10 -1.55 -13.70
N PRO A 12 -9.93 -2.05 -13.27
CA PRO A 12 -8.98 -1.23 -12.54
C PRO A 12 -8.58 0.00 -13.36
N SER A 13 -8.45 1.11 -12.67
CA SER A 13 -7.86 2.35 -13.18
C SER A 13 -6.38 2.44 -12.81
N VAL A 14 -5.65 3.35 -13.46
CA VAL A 14 -4.26 3.67 -13.11
C VAL A 14 -4.14 4.04 -11.62
N TYR A 15 -5.13 4.75 -11.06
CA TYR A 15 -5.13 5.11 -9.64
C TYR A 15 -5.24 3.87 -8.73
N SER A 16 -6.13 2.93 -9.04
CA SER A 16 -6.25 1.71 -8.24
C SER A 16 -5.03 0.80 -8.37
N GLU A 17 -4.33 0.81 -9.50
CA GLU A 17 -3.09 0.04 -9.66
C GLU A 17 -1.96 0.58 -8.78
N ILE A 18 -1.90 1.91 -8.59
CA ILE A 18 -0.95 2.55 -7.64
C ILE A 18 -1.15 2.02 -6.22
N PHE A 19 -2.39 2.01 -5.73
CA PHE A 19 -2.67 1.49 -4.38
C PHE A 19 -2.44 -0.02 -4.28
N LYS A 20 -2.71 -0.78 -5.35
CA LYS A 20 -2.47 -2.21 -5.37
C LYS A 20 -0.98 -2.56 -5.31
N SER A 21 -0.16 -1.84 -6.07
CA SER A 21 1.30 -1.97 -6.03
C SER A 21 1.85 -1.64 -4.64
N ALA A 22 1.28 -0.61 -4.00
CA ALA A 22 1.64 -0.19 -2.66
C ALA A 22 1.36 -1.22 -1.57
N CYS A 23 0.15 -1.75 -1.59
CA CYS A 23 -0.33 -2.68 -0.59
C CYS A 23 -0.98 -3.88 -1.31
N PRO A 24 -0.19 -4.88 -1.76
CA PRO A 24 -0.69 -6.00 -2.57
C PRO A 24 -1.77 -6.84 -1.89
N ARG A 25 -1.83 -6.78 -0.55
CA ARG A 25 -2.81 -7.47 0.28
C ARG A 25 -4.04 -6.63 0.62
N SER A 26 -4.18 -5.43 0.06
CA SER A 26 -5.30 -4.53 0.32
C SER A 26 -6.16 -4.36 -0.92
N TYR A 27 -7.46 -4.10 -0.72
CA TYR A 27 -8.35 -3.74 -1.81
C TYR A 27 -8.02 -2.35 -2.32
N SER A 28 -7.82 -2.21 -3.62
CA SER A 28 -7.59 -0.91 -4.27
C SER A 28 -8.76 -0.39 -5.11
N TYR A 29 -9.72 -1.26 -5.45
CA TYR A 29 -10.97 -0.88 -6.12
C TYR A 29 -12.11 -1.86 -5.76
N ALA A 30 -13.32 -1.54 -6.20
CA ALA A 30 -14.56 -2.21 -5.77
C ALA A 30 -14.61 -3.72 -6.10
N PHE A 31 -13.88 -4.18 -7.12
CA PHE A 31 -13.88 -5.58 -7.56
C PHE A 31 -12.46 -6.19 -7.57
N ASP A 32 -11.59 -5.72 -6.67
CA ASP A 32 -10.22 -6.23 -6.51
C ASP A 32 -10.18 -7.57 -5.74
N ASP A 33 -10.64 -8.68 -6.33
CA ASP A 33 -10.74 -9.97 -5.62
C ASP A 33 -9.62 -10.99 -5.91
N ALA A 34 -9.60 -12.04 -5.06
CA ALA A 34 -8.66 -13.15 -4.87
C ALA A 34 -7.31 -12.87 -4.16
N SER A 35 -6.69 -11.70 -4.31
CA SER A 35 -5.42 -11.38 -3.60
C SER A 35 -5.59 -10.52 -2.34
N SER A 36 -6.76 -9.92 -2.15
CA SER A 36 -7.09 -9.01 -1.04
C SER A 36 -8.13 -9.56 -0.06
N THR A 37 -8.75 -10.71 -0.37
CA THR A 37 -9.73 -11.36 0.51
C THR A 37 -9.05 -12.40 1.37
N PHE A 38 -9.04 -12.21 2.69
CA PHE A 38 -8.53 -13.18 3.64
C PHE A 38 -9.65 -13.67 4.54
N THR A 39 -9.97 -14.96 4.44
CA THR A 39 -10.94 -15.62 5.31
C THR A 39 -10.19 -16.52 6.29
N CYS A 40 -10.49 -16.38 7.58
CA CYS A 40 -9.99 -17.27 8.62
C CYS A 40 -11.17 -17.84 9.43
N THR A 41 -11.10 -19.11 9.83
CA THR A 41 -12.13 -19.75 10.67
C THR A 41 -11.64 -19.78 12.11
N SER A 42 -12.52 -19.48 13.08
CA SER A 42 -12.22 -19.50 14.52
C SER A 42 -10.93 -18.73 14.88
N ALA A 43 -10.89 -17.43 14.56
CA ALA A 43 -9.70 -16.60 14.75
C ALA A 43 -10.00 -15.37 15.61
N ASP A 44 -9.00 -14.97 16.39
CA ASP A 44 -8.92 -13.65 17.01
C ASP A 44 -8.16 -12.70 16.08
N TYR A 45 -8.60 -11.44 16.01
CA TYR A 45 -8.04 -10.44 15.10
C TYR A 45 -7.50 -9.25 15.90
N THR A 46 -6.30 -8.79 15.54
CA THR A 46 -5.71 -7.56 16.07
C THR A 46 -5.61 -6.51 14.96
N ILE A 47 -6.20 -5.34 15.17
CA ILE A 47 -6.08 -4.19 14.28
C ILE A 47 -4.96 -3.30 14.80
N THR A 48 -3.86 -3.21 14.06
CA THR A 48 -2.74 -2.33 14.38
C THR A 48 -2.80 -1.10 13.47
N LEU A 49 -2.89 0.09 14.07
CA LEU A 49 -2.76 1.35 13.36
C LEU A 49 -1.29 1.73 13.26
N CYS A 50 -0.83 2.07 12.06
CA CYS A 50 0.59 2.25 11.76
C CYS A 50 1.42 1.05 12.24
N PRO A 51 1.14 -0.18 11.72
CA PRO A 51 2.02 -1.30 11.98
C PRO A 51 3.41 -0.89 11.51
N SER A 52 4.46 -1.39 12.16
CA SER A 52 5.85 -1.03 11.87
C SER A 52 6.24 -1.41 10.44
N LEU A 53 5.81 -0.62 9.48
CA LEU A 53 6.43 -0.41 8.19
C LEU A 53 7.68 0.43 8.50
N PRO A 54 8.82 0.22 7.81
CA PRO A 54 9.90 1.18 7.90
C PRO A 54 9.29 2.53 7.59
N SER A 55 9.18 3.39 8.62
CA SER A 55 8.66 4.73 8.48
C SER A 55 9.51 5.37 7.40
N GLN A 56 8.93 5.59 6.22
CA GLN A 56 9.50 6.53 5.29
C GLN A 56 9.31 7.86 5.99
N LYS A 57 10.27 8.18 6.87
CA LYS A 57 10.45 9.49 7.46
C LYS A 57 10.29 10.44 6.30
N SER A 58 9.18 11.18 6.26
CA SER A 58 9.03 12.33 5.39
C SER A 58 10.32 13.10 5.58
N ALA A 59 11.13 13.20 4.51
CA ALA A 59 12.51 13.63 4.62
C ALA A 59 12.53 14.98 5.34
N ALA A 60 12.76 14.95 6.65
CA ALA A 60 12.96 16.13 7.46
C ALA A 60 14.33 16.64 7.03
N ASN A 61 14.32 17.49 6.02
CA ASN A 61 15.42 18.33 5.64
C ASN A 61 15.76 19.21 6.86
N GLY A 62 16.89 18.86 7.48
CA GLY A 62 17.53 19.63 8.55
C GLY A 62 17.33 19.00 9.92
N TRP A 63 18.30 18.19 10.37
CA TRP A 63 19.23 18.50 11.48
C TRP A 63 20.24 17.35 11.54
N ARG A 64 21.52 17.70 11.37
CA ARG A 64 22.66 16.76 11.46
C ARG A 64 22.94 16.57 12.95
N GLU A 65 22.93 15.34 13.45
CA GLU A 65 23.84 14.88 14.50
C GLU A 65 23.86 13.36 14.57
N GLY A 66 25.04 12.82 14.84
CA GLY A 66 25.48 11.51 14.39
C GLY A 66 24.98 10.29 15.17
N GLY A 67 25.16 9.13 14.54
CA GLY A 67 25.20 7.83 15.20
C GLY A 67 24.33 6.77 14.54
N GLY A 68 24.97 5.69 14.08
CA GLY A 68 24.35 4.36 14.01
C GLY A 68 23.79 3.93 12.66
N LEU A 69 24.37 2.85 12.12
CA LEU A 69 23.88 2.12 10.96
C LEU A 69 22.46 1.58 11.21
N ALA A 70 21.50 2.04 10.41
CA ALA A 70 20.36 1.24 10.03
C ALA A 70 20.30 1.29 8.51
N GLU A 71 20.61 0.16 7.88
CA GLU A 71 20.48 -0.05 6.45
C GLU A 71 19.00 0.14 6.10
N SER A 72 18.65 1.36 5.66
CA SER A 72 17.34 1.67 5.08
C SER A 72 17.18 0.81 3.84
N SER A 73 16.52 -0.33 3.99
CA SER A 73 15.90 -0.99 2.85
C SER A 73 14.78 -0.09 2.38
N SER A 74 15.13 0.83 1.48
CA SER A 74 14.19 1.58 0.67
C SER A 74 13.20 0.59 0.09
N SER A 75 11.95 0.66 0.53
CA SER A 75 10.93 -0.20 -0.03
C SER A 75 10.85 0.13 -1.52
N PRO A 76 10.87 -0.85 -2.44
CA PRO A 76 10.82 -0.57 -3.88
C PRO A 76 9.61 0.30 -4.27
N LEU A 77 8.59 0.28 -3.42
CA LEU A 77 7.42 1.13 -3.52
C LEU A 77 7.67 2.64 -3.36
N SER A 78 8.57 3.08 -2.46
CA SER A 78 8.78 4.51 -2.21
C SER A 78 9.48 5.21 -3.38
N THR A 79 10.39 4.49 -4.05
CA THR A 79 11.05 5.00 -5.27
C THR A 79 10.05 5.05 -6.42
N TRP A 80 9.27 3.98 -6.62
CA TRP A 80 8.26 3.92 -7.68
C TRP A 80 7.14 4.96 -7.55
N LEU A 81 6.63 5.21 -6.33
CA LEU A 81 5.62 6.25 -6.09
C LEU A 81 6.16 7.64 -6.46
N SER A 82 7.45 7.89 -6.24
CA SER A 82 8.09 9.16 -6.59
C SER A 82 8.18 9.34 -8.11
N ASP A 83 8.40 8.26 -8.87
CA ASP A 83 8.44 8.28 -10.33
C ASP A 83 7.05 8.44 -10.98
N VAL A 84 5.99 8.01 -10.30
CA VAL A 84 4.60 8.13 -10.80
C VAL A 84 4.00 9.52 -10.56
N PHE A 85 4.41 10.20 -9.48
CA PHE A 85 3.92 11.53 -9.12
C PHE A 85 4.84 12.69 -9.55
N ASN A 86 5.89 12.41 -10.33
CA ASN A 86 6.79 13.40 -10.91
C ASN A 86 6.60 13.56 -12.42
#